data_AF-A0AAP0W2Y2-F1
#
_entry.id   AF-A0AAP0W2Y2-F1
#
_cell.length_a   1.000
_cell.length_b   1.000
_cell.length_c   1.000
_cell.angle_alpha   90.00
_cell.angle_beta   90.00
_cell.angle_gamma   90.00
#
_symmetry.space_group_name_H-M   'P 1'
#
loop_
_entity.id
_entity.type
_entity.pdbx_description
1 polymer ?
#
loop_
_entity_poly.entity_id
_entity_poly.type
_entity_poly.pdbx_seq_one_letter_code
_entity_poly.pdbx_strand_id
1 'polypeptide(L)'
;MTTERNTQGSIVCRECGRAFAFLAPHLRMTHEMSVSEYRERWSKAKHVPLASAEHSARCRDNVIRRIRSGELDPELQVRMMAEGYARIKDRSSPSALQQKSSSRTATINRIWETSPAVKRVSAEIRREAVRRMKARSETGEKVRSIADELNLSLSCLYRWQAEDG
;
A
#
# COMPACT_ATOMS: atom_id res chain seq x y z
N MET A 1 -19.25 -21.00 -0.91
CA MET A 1 -18.30 -21.50 -1.93
C MET A 1 -17.17 -22.25 -1.23
N THR A 2 -17.14 -23.57 -1.43
CA THR A 2 -16.33 -24.55 -0.70
C THR A 2 -14.90 -24.54 -1.22
N THR A 3 -13.89 -24.48 -0.35
CA THR A 3 -12.52 -24.86 -0.74
C THR A 3 -12.55 -26.30 -1.22
N GLU A 4 -12.15 -26.55 -2.47
CA GLU A 4 -11.90 -27.91 -2.96
C GLU A 4 -10.84 -28.55 -2.07
N ARG A 5 -11.27 -29.54 -1.31
CA ARG A 5 -10.42 -30.40 -0.50
C ARG A 5 -10.30 -31.73 -1.24
N ASN A 6 -9.11 -32.29 -1.28
CA ASN A 6 -8.92 -33.65 -1.77
C ASN A 6 -9.54 -34.64 -0.76
N THR A 7 -9.73 -35.90 -1.17
CA THR A 7 -10.20 -37.02 -0.33
C THR A 7 -9.40 -37.19 0.97
N GLN A 8 -8.14 -36.76 0.98
CA GLN A 8 -7.25 -36.75 2.14
C GLN A 8 -7.35 -35.49 3.03
N GLY A 9 -8.31 -34.59 2.79
CA GLY A 9 -8.49 -33.35 3.56
C GLY A 9 -7.47 -32.24 3.28
N SER A 10 -6.50 -32.49 2.40
CA SER A 10 -5.54 -31.51 1.87
C SER A 10 -6.22 -30.46 0.99
N ILE A 11 -5.72 -29.23 1.01
CA ILE A 11 -6.24 -28.13 0.18
C ILE A 11 -5.57 -28.15 -1.19
N VAL A 12 -6.39 -28.04 -2.23
CA VAL A 12 -5.92 -27.98 -3.61
C VAL A 12 -5.62 -26.53 -4.01
N CYS A 13 -4.43 -26.28 -4.56
CA CYS A 13 -4.08 -25.03 -5.19
C CYS A 13 -4.83 -24.87 -6.51
N ARG A 14 -5.52 -23.75 -6.72
CA ARG A 14 -6.27 -23.50 -7.96
C ARG A 14 -5.42 -23.01 -9.13
N GLU A 15 -4.19 -22.59 -8.87
CA GLU A 15 -3.24 -22.21 -9.93
C GLU A 15 -2.58 -23.42 -10.58
N CYS A 16 -2.23 -24.45 -9.79
CA CYS A 16 -1.46 -25.60 -10.29
C CYS A 16 -2.07 -26.98 -9.98
N GLY A 17 -3.23 -27.05 -9.33
CA GLY A 17 -3.93 -28.30 -9.04
C GLY A 17 -3.30 -29.20 -7.98
N ARG A 18 -2.15 -28.81 -7.40
CA ARG A 18 -1.45 -29.62 -6.38
C ARG A 18 -2.09 -29.49 -5.00
N ALA A 19 -2.06 -30.57 -4.23
CA ALA A 19 -2.62 -30.62 -2.88
C ALA A 19 -1.57 -30.33 -1.80
N PHE A 20 -1.91 -29.51 -0.81
CA PHE A 20 -1.03 -29.07 0.27
C PHE A 20 -1.75 -29.03 1.63
N ALA A 21 -0.97 -29.19 2.70
CA ALA A 21 -1.44 -28.94 4.07
C ALA A 21 -1.55 -27.44 4.38
N PHE A 22 -0.69 -26.60 3.79
CA PHE A 22 -0.73 -25.16 3.95
C PHE A 22 -0.28 -24.46 2.66
N LEU A 23 -1.14 -23.58 2.14
CA LEU A 23 -0.96 -23.05 0.80
C LEU A 23 -0.04 -21.82 0.73
N ALA A 24 0.04 -21.02 1.80
CA ALA A 24 0.73 -19.72 1.76
C ALA A 24 2.21 -19.77 1.33
N PRO A 25 3.05 -20.71 1.81
CA PRO A 25 4.44 -20.81 1.38
C PRO A 25 4.56 -21.16 -0.09
N HIS A 26 3.70 -22.07 -0.56
CA HIS A 26 3.65 -22.47 -1.96
C HIS A 26 3.27 -21.32 -2.90
N LEU A 27 2.28 -20.51 -2.53
CA LEU A 27 1.90 -19.32 -3.32
C LEU A 27 3.07 -18.36 -3.48
N ARG A 28 3.81 -18.13 -2.40
CA ARG A 28 4.94 -17.20 -2.39
C ARG A 28 6.14 -17.73 -3.19
N MET A 29 6.44 -19.02 -3.10
CA MET A 29 7.63 -19.61 -3.72
C MET A 29 7.42 -20.08 -5.16
N THR A 30 6.21 -20.50 -5.53
CA THR A 30 5.92 -21.03 -6.87
C THR A 30 5.19 -20.03 -7.76
N HIS A 31 4.28 -19.24 -7.18
CA HIS A 31 3.43 -18.32 -7.93
C HIS A 31 3.80 -16.85 -7.70
N GLU A 32 4.85 -16.60 -6.90
CA GLU A 32 5.33 -15.26 -6.51
C GLU A 32 4.21 -14.32 -6.04
N MET A 33 3.13 -14.89 -5.50
CA MET A 33 1.91 -14.17 -5.15
C MET A 33 1.66 -14.19 -3.65
N SER A 34 1.06 -13.12 -3.16
CA SER A 34 0.58 -13.03 -1.79
C SER A 34 -0.72 -13.82 -1.60
N VAL A 35 -0.99 -14.17 -0.35
CA VAL A 35 -2.27 -14.80 0.03
C VAL A 35 -3.46 -13.88 -0.28
N SER A 36 -3.30 -12.56 -0.16
CA SER A 36 -4.34 -11.58 -0.50
C SER A 36 -4.67 -11.60 -1.99
N GLU A 37 -3.65 -11.54 -2.85
CA GLU A 37 -3.84 -11.57 -4.31
C GLU A 37 -4.47 -12.90 -4.75
N TYR A 38 -4.04 -14.02 -4.18
CA TYR A 38 -4.66 -15.33 -4.46
C TYR A 38 -6.14 -15.36 -4.05
N ARG A 39 -6.48 -14.78 -2.89
CA ARG A 39 -7.88 -14.71 -2.44
C ARG A 39 -8.74 -13.85 -3.35
N GLU A 40 -8.23 -12.71 -3.78
CA GLU A 40 -8.93 -11.82 -4.70
C GLU A 40 -9.16 -12.49 -6.05
N ARG A 41 -8.10 -13.05 -6.65
CA ARG A 41 -8.15 -13.74 -7.95
C ARG A 41 -9.15 -14.89 -7.97
N TRP A 42 -9.24 -15.65 -6.88
CA TRP A 42 -10.15 -16.80 -6.78
C TRP A 42 -11.42 -16.52 -5.98
N SER A 43 -11.74 -15.25 -5.71
CA SER A 43 -12.91 -14.81 -4.94
C SER A 43 -13.11 -15.59 -3.62
N LYS A 44 -12.00 -15.90 -2.92
CA LYS A 44 -12.03 -16.63 -1.64
C LYS A 44 -12.17 -15.64 -0.47
N ALA A 45 -13.26 -15.75 0.27
CA ALA A 45 -13.50 -14.93 1.45
C ALA A 45 -12.36 -15.06 2.49
N LYS A 46 -12.02 -13.94 3.16
CA LYS A 46 -10.87 -13.84 4.08
C LYS A 46 -10.89 -14.87 5.22
N HIS A 47 -12.07 -15.20 5.73
CA HIS A 47 -12.25 -16.15 6.85
C HIS A 47 -12.07 -17.62 6.44
N VAL A 48 -12.06 -17.93 5.14
CA VAL A 48 -11.88 -19.31 4.68
C VAL A 48 -10.41 -19.69 4.83
N PRO A 49 -10.07 -20.77 5.56
CA PRO A 49 -8.68 -21.17 5.76
C PRO A 49 -8.07 -21.67 4.46
N LEU A 50 -6.81 -21.29 4.21
CA LEU A 50 -5.96 -21.84 3.15
C LEU A 50 -4.99 -22.90 3.72
N ALA A 51 -5.39 -23.55 4.82
CA ALA A 51 -4.71 -24.68 5.42
C ALA A 51 -5.68 -25.86 5.56
N SER A 52 -5.17 -27.08 5.52
CA SER A 52 -5.95 -28.29 5.79
C SER A 52 -6.55 -28.25 7.20
N ALA A 53 -7.62 -29.01 7.41
CA ALA A 53 -8.27 -29.09 8.70
C ALA A 53 -7.31 -29.64 9.78
N GLU A 54 -6.52 -30.66 9.44
CA GLU A 54 -5.51 -31.24 10.32
C GLU A 54 -4.42 -30.24 10.70
N HIS A 55 -3.88 -29.50 9.72
CA HIS A 55 -2.87 -28.47 10.00
C HIS A 55 -3.44 -27.39 10.93
N SER A 56 -4.68 -26.96 10.67
CA SER A 56 -5.37 -25.98 11.51
C SER A 56 -5.61 -26.49 12.93
N ALA A 57 -5.97 -27.77 13.09
CA ALA A 57 -6.13 -28.41 14.39
C ALA A 57 -4.80 -28.47 15.16
N ARG A 58 -3.72 -28.92 14.51
CA ARG A 58 -2.38 -28.97 15.10
C ARG A 58 -1.89 -27.60 15.57
N CYS A 59 -2.13 -26.54 14.80
CA CYS A 59 -1.82 -25.17 15.22
C CYS A 59 -2.62 -24.76 16.47
N ARG A 60 -3.91 -25.08 16.51
CA ARG A 60 -4.76 -24.82 17.67
C ARG A 60 -4.26 -25.55 18.91
N ASP A 61 -3.94 -26.84 18.79
CA ASP A 61 -3.47 -27.67 19.90
C ASP A 61 -2.13 -27.17 20.44
N ASN A 62 -1.23 -26.70 19.55
CA ASN A 62 0.02 -26.07 19.97
C ASN A 62 -0.23 -24.82 20.81
N VAL A 63 -1.16 -23.93 20.38
CA VAL A 63 -1.52 -22.73 21.15
C VAL A 63 -2.12 -23.12 22.51
N ILE A 64 -3.06 -24.07 22.54
CA ILE A 64 -3.67 -24.55 23.80
C ILE A 64 -2.59 -25.13 24.73
N ARG A 65 -1.65 -25.92 24.21
CA ARG A 65 -0.53 -26.46 24.98
C ARG A 65 0.30 -25.34 25.61
N ARG A 66 0.63 -24.30 24.85
CA ARG A 66 1.42 -23.13 25.35
C ARG A 66 0.68 -22.36 26.43
N ILE A 67 -0.64 -22.25 26.32
CA ILE A 67 -1.49 -21.66 27.36
C ILE A 67 -1.44 -22.52 28.63
N ARG A 68 -1.66 -23.84 28.49
CA ARG A 68 -1.64 -24.77 29.61
C ARG A 68 -0.28 -24.85 30.31
N SER A 69 0.82 -24.71 29.57
CA SER A 69 2.16 -24.70 30.15
C SER A 69 2.57 -23.35 30.74
N GLY A 70 1.72 -22.32 30.66
CA GLY A 70 2.05 -20.96 31.10
C GLY A 70 3.04 -20.22 30.21
N GLU A 71 3.42 -20.78 29.05
CA GLU A 71 4.31 -20.12 28.08
C GLU A 71 3.59 -18.95 27.38
N LEU A 72 2.27 -19.04 27.27
CA LEU A 72 1.41 -18.01 26.69
C LEU A 72 0.31 -17.64 27.68
N ASP A 73 0.33 -16.42 28.19
CA ASP A 73 -0.80 -15.83 28.92
C ASP A 73 -1.67 -15.02 27.94
N PRO A 74 -2.90 -15.47 27.61
CA PRO A 74 -3.78 -14.74 26.70
C PRO A 74 -4.11 -13.33 27.18
N GLU A 75 -4.29 -13.13 28.50
CA GLU A 75 -4.71 -11.84 29.05
C GLU A 75 -3.57 -10.83 28.98
N LEU A 76 -2.34 -11.26 29.30
CA LEU A 76 -1.16 -10.45 29.07
C LEU A 76 -0.97 -10.12 27.59
N GLN A 77 -1.15 -11.09 26.69
CA GLN A 77 -1.01 -10.86 25.25
C GLN A 77 -2.00 -9.79 24.73
N VAL A 78 -3.26 -9.85 25.17
CA VAL A 78 -4.29 -8.87 24.78
C VAL A 78 -3.92 -7.48 25.31
N ARG A 79 -3.47 -7.37 26.57
CA ARG A 79 -3.01 -6.08 27.14
C ARG A 79 -1.83 -5.50 26.37
N MET A 80 -0.80 -6.30 26.11
CA MET A 80 0.37 -5.87 25.32
C MET A 80 -0.02 -5.42 23.90
N MET A 81 -0.99 -6.11 23.28
CA MET A 81 -1.51 -5.74 21.96
C MET A 81 -2.26 -4.39 22.01
N ALA A 82 -3.10 -4.18 23.03
CA ALA A 82 -3.81 -2.91 23.24
C ALA A 82 -2.82 -1.74 23.47
N GLU A 83 -1.80 -1.93 24.29
CA GLU A 83 -0.73 -0.95 24.50
C GLU A 83 0.02 -0.64 23.19
N GLY A 84 0.34 -1.67 22.42
CA GLY A 84 0.98 -1.52 21.11
C GLY A 84 0.14 -0.68 20.15
N TYR A 85 -1.17 -0.94 20.07
CA TYR A 85 -2.08 -0.15 19.25
C TYR A 85 -2.24 1.28 19.74
N ALA A 86 -2.29 1.52 21.05
CA ALA A 86 -2.35 2.86 21.62
C ALA A 86 -1.11 3.67 21.21
N ARG A 87 0.10 3.09 21.32
CA ARG A 87 1.35 3.74 20.90
C ARG A 87 1.38 4.08 19.41
N ILE A 88 0.75 3.27 18.56
CA ILE A 88 0.64 3.55 17.12
C ILE A 88 -0.35 4.69 16.86
N LYS A 89 -1.47 4.73 17.59
CA LYS A 89 -2.49 5.78 17.44
C LYS A 89 -1.94 7.18 17.77
N ASP A 90 -1.08 7.27 18.79
CA ASP A 90 -0.45 8.54 19.19
C ASP A 90 0.71 8.95 18.27
N ARG A 91 1.06 8.11 17.28
CA ARG A 91 2.15 8.41 16.36
C ARG A 91 1.72 9.48 15.35
N SER A 92 2.00 10.74 15.67
CA SER A 92 1.66 11.88 14.81
C SER A 92 2.37 11.88 13.44
N SER A 93 3.47 11.11 13.30
CA SER A 93 4.25 11.05 12.05
C SER A 93 4.56 9.61 11.64
N PRO A 94 4.42 9.26 10.34
CA PRO A 94 4.76 7.94 9.84
C PRO A 94 6.24 7.61 10.08
N SER A 95 6.56 6.33 10.22
CA SER A 95 7.97 5.90 10.29
C SER A 95 8.69 6.19 8.97
N ALA A 96 10.02 6.31 9.00
CA ALA A 96 10.82 6.52 7.79
C ALA A 96 10.59 5.42 6.73
N LEU A 97 10.42 4.16 7.16
CA LEU A 97 10.09 3.05 6.26
C LEU A 97 8.71 3.24 5.63
N GLN A 98 7.72 3.65 6.42
CA GLN A 98 6.37 3.89 5.93
C GLN A 98 6.31 5.09 4.99
N GLN A 99 7.09 6.14 5.25
CA GLN A 99 7.23 7.27 4.35
C GLN A 99 7.83 6.84 3.01
N LYS A 100 8.96 6.10 3.02
CA LYS A 100 9.57 5.54 1.81
C LYS A 100 8.61 4.65 1.02
N SER A 101 7.88 3.77 1.71
CA SER A 101 6.90 2.90 1.08
C SER A 101 5.75 3.71 0.48
N SER A 102 5.23 4.72 1.19
CA SER A 102 4.16 5.58 0.70
C SER A 102 4.60 6.38 -0.52
N SER A 103 5.82 6.94 -0.50
CA SER A 103 6.42 7.62 -1.66
C SER A 103 6.57 6.67 -2.85
N ARG A 104 7.06 5.44 -2.64
CA ARG A 104 7.17 4.44 -3.70
C ARG A 104 5.80 4.12 -4.31
N THR A 105 4.79 3.88 -3.48
CA THR A 105 3.43 3.60 -3.94
C THR A 105 2.83 4.78 -4.70
N ALA A 106 3.05 6.02 -4.22
CA ALA A 106 2.63 7.23 -4.91
C ALA A 106 3.26 7.33 -6.30
N THR A 107 4.55 7.03 -6.41
CA THR A 107 5.30 7.06 -7.68
C THR A 107 4.85 6.00 -8.65
N ILE A 108 4.74 4.74 -8.21
CA ILE A 108 4.33 3.61 -9.06
C ILE A 108 2.95 3.87 -9.65
N ASN A 109 2.02 4.34 -8.83
CA ASN A 109 0.63 4.56 -9.26
C ASN A 109 0.41 5.95 -9.85
N ARG A 110 1.46 6.78 -9.94
CA ARG A 110 1.43 8.18 -10.40
C ARG A 110 0.20 8.92 -9.89
N ILE A 111 -0.02 8.84 -8.58
CA ILE A 111 -1.30 9.25 -7.95
C ILE A 111 -1.68 10.71 -8.23
N TRP A 112 -0.69 11.56 -8.50
CA TRP A 112 -0.89 12.96 -8.87
C TRP A 112 -1.51 13.16 -10.26
N GLU A 113 -1.50 12.14 -11.11
CA GLU A 113 -2.19 12.18 -12.39
C GLU A 113 -3.67 11.90 -12.18
N THR A 114 -4.03 10.85 -11.46
CA THR A 114 -5.43 10.43 -11.30
C THR A 114 -6.18 11.16 -10.21
N SER A 115 -5.48 11.78 -9.25
CA SER A 115 -6.12 12.41 -8.10
C SER A 115 -6.90 13.68 -8.48
N PRO A 116 -8.20 13.77 -8.17
CA PRO A 116 -9.00 14.97 -8.39
C PRO A 116 -8.57 16.16 -7.51
N ALA A 117 -7.81 15.89 -6.44
CA ALA A 117 -7.27 16.93 -5.57
C ALA A 117 -6.04 17.64 -6.18
N VAL A 118 -5.37 17.02 -7.16
CA VAL A 118 -4.22 17.62 -7.84
C VAL A 118 -4.70 18.37 -9.08
N LYS A 119 -4.75 19.70 -8.97
CA LYS A 119 -5.08 20.57 -10.11
C LYS A 119 -3.98 20.45 -11.17
N ARG A 120 -4.33 19.96 -12.36
CA ARG A 120 -3.43 19.95 -13.51
C ARG A 120 -3.45 21.32 -14.18
N VAL A 121 -2.28 21.89 -14.43
CA VAL A 121 -2.15 23.11 -15.24
C VAL A 121 -2.10 22.70 -16.70
N SER A 122 -2.85 23.39 -17.57
CA SER A 122 -2.82 23.11 -19.01
C SER A 122 -1.43 23.42 -19.61
N ALA A 123 -1.06 22.72 -20.68
CA ALA A 123 0.20 22.96 -21.37
C ALA A 123 0.29 24.40 -21.92
N GLU A 124 -0.85 25.00 -22.25
CA GLU A 124 -0.96 26.39 -22.70
C GLU A 124 -0.58 27.38 -21.60
N ILE A 125 -1.14 27.22 -20.39
CA ILE A 125 -0.80 28.08 -19.23
C ILE A 125 0.68 27.93 -18.88
N ARG A 126 1.25 26.71 -18.95
CA ARG A 126 2.69 26.50 -18.72
C ARG A 126 3.54 27.25 -19.75
N ARG A 127 3.23 27.14 -21.04
CA ARG A 127 3.97 27.84 -22.11
C ARG A 127 3.90 29.36 -21.92
N GLU A 128 2.72 29.87 -21.61
CA GLU A 128 2.51 31.30 -21.38
C GLU A 128 3.28 31.81 -20.15
N ALA A 129 3.24 31.05 -19.05
CA ALA A 129 4.01 31.35 -17.84
C ALA A 129 5.51 31.44 -18.12
N VAL A 130 6.06 30.47 -18.86
CA VAL A 130 7.50 30.46 -19.20
C VAL A 130 7.85 31.62 -20.14
N ARG A 131 7.00 31.90 -21.13
CA ARG A 131 7.18 33.04 -22.04
C ARG A 131 7.26 34.37 -21.29
N ARG A 132 6.32 34.64 -20.38
CA ARG A 132 6.33 35.86 -19.55
C ARG A 132 7.51 35.92 -18.59
N MET A 133 7.89 34.78 -18.00
CA MET A 133 9.06 34.69 -17.12
C MET A 133 10.38 35.00 -17.84
N LYS A 134 10.51 34.62 -19.12
CA LYS A 134 11.68 34.94 -19.98
C LYS A 134 11.66 36.40 -20.43
N ALA A 135 10.51 36.92 -20.85
CA ALA A 135 10.35 38.30 -21.30
C ALA A 135 10.43 39.34 -20.16
N ARG A 136 10.48 38.90 -18.90
CA ARG A 136 10.48 39.76 -17.71
C ARG A 136 11.61 40.79 -17.69
N SER A 137 12.77 40.46 -18.25
CA SER A 137 13.91 41.38 -18.36
C SER A 137 13.61 42.59 -19.24
N GLU A 138 12.69 42.47 -20.19
CA GLU A 138 12.30 43.52 -21.13
C GLU A 138 11.00 44.20 -20.69
N THR A 139 10.04 43.45 -20.13
CA THR A 139 8.72 43.97 -19.74
C THR A 139 8.68 44.59 -18.35
N GLY A 140 9.67 44.31 -17.49
CA GLY A 140 9.68 44.78 -16.10
C GLY A 140 8.59 44.17 -15.21
N GLU A 141 7.91 43.12 -15.69
CA GLU A 141 6.77 42.53 -15.01
C GLU A 141 7.15 41.88 -13.67
N LYS A 142 6.30 42.00 -12.64
CA LYS A 142 6.54 41.32 -11.35
C LYS A 142 6.12 39.84 -11.44
N VAL A 143 6.98 38.95 -10.95
CA VAL A 143 6.70 37.49 -10.88
C VAL A 143 5.41 37.18 -10.12
N ARG A 144 5.10 37.97 -9.09
CA ARG A 144 3.84 37.84 -8.34
C ARG A 144 2.61 38.11 -9.20
N SER A 145 2.66 39.11 -10.08
CA SER A 145 1.56 39.43 -11.00
C SER A 145 1.32 38.28 -12.00
N ILE A 146 2.39 37.71 -12.57
CA ILE A 146 2.29 36.52 -13.43
C ILE A 146 1.63 35.35 -12.69
N ALA A 147 2.03 35.12 -11.43
CA ALA A 147 1.50 34.04 -10.60
C ALA A 147 0.01 34.22 -10.31
N ASP A 148 -0.38 35.44 -9.91
CA ASP A 148 -1.77 35.75 -9.56
C ASP A 148 -2.68 35.68 -10.80
N GLU A 149 -2.25 36.21 -11.94
CA GLU A 149 -3.03 36.20 -13.19
C GLU A 149 -3.21 34.79 -13.77
N LEU A 150 -2.17 33.96 -13.71
CA LEU A 150 -2.23 32.58 -14.21
C LEU A 150 -2.74 31.58 -13.16
N ASN A 151 -3.06 32.05 -11.95
CA ASN A 151 -3.46 31.24 -10.79
C ASN A 151 -2.45 30.10 -10.49
N LEU A 152 -1.17 30.48 -10.44
CA LEU A 152 -0.03 29.59 -10.22
C LEU A 152 0.69 29.94 -8.93
N SER A 153 1.43 28.98 -8.37
CA SER A 153 2.37 29.28 -7.29
C SER A 153 3.67 29.85 -7.83
N LEU A 154 4.31 30.74 -7.06
CA LEU A 154 5.64 31.28 -7.39
C LEU A 154 6.67 30.17 -7.62
N SER A 155 6.63 29.11 -6.80
CA SER A 155 7.52 27.96 -6.92
C SER A 155 7.36 27.22 -8.26
N CYS A 156 6.14 27.13 -8.80
CA CYS A 156 5.92 26.55 -10.13
C CYS A 156 6.60 27.38 -11.23
N LEU A 157 6.51 28.72 -11.15
CA LEU A 157 7.12 29.61 -12.14
C LEU A 157 8.66 29.48 -12.17
N TYR A 158 9.30 29.53 -11.01
CA TYR A 158 10.76 29.37 -10.92
C TYR A 158 11.22 27.98 -11.36
N ARG A 159 10.49 26.93 -10.98
CA ARG A 159 10.81 25.56 -11.41
C ARG A 159 10.74 25.43 -12.93
N TRP A 160 9.67 25.89 -13.57
CA TRP A 160 9.54 25.78 -15.03
C TRP A 160 10.55 26.66 -15.77
N GLN A 161 10.88 27.83 -15.25
CA GLN A 161 11.95 28.64 -15.81
C GLN A 161 13.31 27.92 -15.76
N ALA A 162 13.60 27.18 -14.69
CA ALA A 162 14.83 26.40 -14.54
C ALA A 162 14.85 25.09 -15.35
N GLU A 163 13.69 24.52 -15.68
CA GLU A 163 13.57 23.34 -16.56
C GLU A 163 13.73 23.71 -18.05
N ASP A 164 13.29 24.92 -18.44
CA ASP A 164 13.24 25.39 -19.84
C ASP A 164 14.39 26.37 -20.20
N GLY A 165 15.34 26.61 -19.28
CA GLY A 165 16.50 27.48 -19.44
C GLY A 165 17.79 26.68 -19.41
#